data_AF-A0A7S3W8L1-F1
#
_entry.id   AF-A0A7S3W8L1-F1
#
_cell.length_a   1.000
_cell.length_b   1.000
_cell.length_c   1.000
_cell.angle_alpha   90.00
_cell.angle_beta   90.00
_cell.angle_gamma   90.00
#
_symmetry.space_group_name_H-M   'P 1'
#
loop_
_entity.id
_entity.type
_entity.pdbx_description
1 polymer ?
#
loop_
_entity_poly.entity_id
_entity_poly.type
_entity_poly.pdbx_seq_one_letter_code
_entity_poly.pdbx_strand_id
1 'polypeptide(L)'
;MSTLPPAPILPPAPTDAPTLPPSVLASSLRHMASDAALAPLTSRLRHGKPIHIGVLGASVAADGGCLEQKYARCMTPRFQREGMWVHALRVINQSWPHAEHKLYNGAVDATPAQQFRQCMHGLLPPSPHLIFLEFGSMARFLNLVQTELLVRQLLSLPSAPALVFFTVREFCATAHLAWKMKHTPHKEEPDLPADKGPHARAEHAFESLCEQYDLTCLSYYHAFAPLYLQRAANFTRADVAADCLHPTTGRFGTAYARAIVRHWIGRAAASVRLAPGRHQHQRRELPPPAMEGTRALLQSGKLHPGSARCFAFRSVESASSGKARSRARVEQMRWGSAHCGTGEWMGQCVHSRPSNHPGERTSCPVSRSVGAAPASSVRHGWFACDYALVFNRTSGEYVRGKRTDGVVALRPGATIEFGVAVEAWRPLRRKEPLEAGRDAANLPRACATLHYLTSYERQGRAAVSCFGSCRCDPFVLDAHSRPSRGGRRVSITAERGVELSVSNDPSRPSEGASSTSIHRRSTGEASCYMRLRLLNETSSGGHHFKLQMLTVTLAGCSRG
;
A
#
# COMPACT_ATOMS: atom_id res chain seq x y z
N MET A 1 -13.53 -37.80 -26.01
CA MET A 1 -14.28 -36.60 -25.55
C MET A 1 -14.08 -36.48 -24.04
N SER A 2 -13.29 -35.51 -23.57
CA SER A 2 -13.18 -35.26 -22.13
C SER A 2 -14.50 -34.64 -21.68
N THR A 3 -15.26 -35.35 -20.85
CA THR A 3 -16.48 -34.80 -20.24
C THR A 3 -16.11 -33.53 -19.49
N LEU A 4 -16.82 -32.43 -19.78
CA LEU A 4 -16.65 -31.22 -19.00
C LEU A 4 -16.95 -31.54 -17.53
N PRO A 5 -16.15 -31.06 -16.57
CA PRO A 5 -16.44 -31.29 -15.16
C PRO A 5 -17.84 -30.74 -14.84
N PRO A 6 -18.59 -31.41 -13.94
CA PRO A 6 -19.91 -30.97 -13.53
C PRO A 6 -19.87 -29.52 -13.07
N ALA A 7 -20.99 -28.82 -13.27
CA ALA A 7 -21.07 -27.41 -12.93
C ALA A 7 -20.71 -27.20 -11.44
N PRO A 8 -19.88 -26.20 -11.12
CA PRO A 8 -19.50 -25.93 -9.74
C PRO A 8 -20.75 -25.64 -8.91
N ILE A 9 -20.91 -26.39 -7.82
CA ILE A 9 -21.91 -26.13 -6.79
C ILE A 9 -21.28 -25.13 -5.82
N LEU A 10 -21.94 -24.00 -5.60
CA LEU A 10 -21.50 -23.08 -4.55
C LEU A 10 -21.77 -23.77 -3.20
N PRO A 11 -20.80 -23.78 -2.28
CA PRO A 11 -20.99 -24.30 -0.91
C PRO A 11 -22.17 -23.56 -0.25
N PRO A 12 -22.89 -24.04 0.77
CA PRO A 12 -23.92 -23.24 1.44
C PRO A 12 -23.35 -21.93 2.02
N ALA A 13 -24.19 -20.92 2.21
CA ALA A 13 -23.78 -19.69 2.91
C ALA A 13 -23.43 -20.01 4.37
N PRO A 14 -22.46 -19.31 4.98
CA PRO A 14 -22.18 -19.49 6.40
C PRO A 14 -23.41 -19.17 7.25
N THR A 15 -23.68 -19.99 8.27
CA THR A 15 -24.84 -19.87 9.18
C THR A 15 -24.72 -18.74 10.21
N ASP A 16 -23.51 -18.21 10.40
CA ASP A 16 -23.18 -17.36 11.56
C ASP A 16 -23.61 -15.89 11.40
N ALA A 17 -24.37 -15.55 10.36
CA ALA A 17 -24.79 -14.18 10.08
C ALA A 17 -26.21 -14.11 9.53
N PRO A 18 -26.90 -12.97 9.71
CA PRO A 18 -28.19 -12.74 9.07
C PRO A 18 -28.10 -12.97 7.57
N THR A 19 -29.02 -13.78 7.05
CA THR A 19 -29.16 -13.99 5.61
C THR A 19 -29.50 -12.65 4.95
N LEU A 20 -28.65 -12.20 4.03
CA LEU A 20 -28.90 -10.97 3.29
C LEU A 20 -29.99 -11.21 2.22
N PRO A 21 -30.99 -10.32 2.11
CA PRO A 21 -31.95 -10.38 1.02
C PRO A 21 -31.27 -10.37 -0.36
N PRO A 22 -31.80 -11.08 -1.37
CA PRO A 22 -31.25 -11.05 -2.73
C PRO A 22 -31.13 -9.64 -3.31
N SER A 23 -32.07 -8.74 -2.98
CA SER A 23 -32.03 -7.34 -3.41
C SER A 23 -30.82 -6.57 -2.85
N VAL A 24 -30.41 -6.85 -1.61
CA VAL A 24 -29.21 -6.25 -0.99
C VAL A 24 -27.94 -6.72 -1.68
N LEU A 25 -27.86 -8.02 -1.97
CA LEU A 25 -26.74 -8.60 -2.71
C LEU A 25 -26.69 -8.07 -4.15
N ALA A 26 -27.83 -7.92 -4.82
CA ALA A 26 -27.92 -7.33 -6.14
C ALA A 26 -27.46 -5.86 -6.14
N SER A 27 -27.90 -5.06 -5.17
CA SER A 27 -27.48 -3.66 -5.00
C SER A 27 -25.98 -3.50 -4.77
N SER A 28 -25.31 -4.53 -4.26
CA SER A 28 -23.85 -4.53 -4.11
C SER A 28 -23.10 -4.62 -5.44
N LEU A 29 -23.69 -5.24 -6.48
CA LEU A 29 -23.06 -5.43 -7.78
C LEU A 29 -23.39 -4.24 -8.69
N ARG A 30 -22.53 -3.22 -8.68
CA ARG A 30 -22.72 -1.95 -9.39
C ARG A 30 -22.45 -2.08 -10.89
N HIS A 31 -21.42 -2.85 -11.23
CA HIS A 31 -21.11 -3.22 -12.60
C HIS A 31 -20.54 -4.64 -12.62
N MET A 32 -20.97 -5.45 -13.59
CA MET A 32 -20.48 -6.81 -13.81
C MET A 32 -19.68 -6.81 -15.11
N ALA A 33 -18.43 -7.25 -15.02
CA ALA A 33 -17.59 -7.44 -16.20
C ALA A 33 -18.26 -8.42 -17.18
N SER A 34 -18.09 -8.17 -18.48
CA SER A 34 -18.57 -9.04 -19.53
C SER A 34 -17.92 -10.43 -19.44
N ASP A 35 -18.58 -11.40 -20.08
CA ASP A 35 -18.05 -12.76 -20.21
C ASP A 35 -16.67 -12.75 -20.89
N ALA A 36 -16.41 -11.83 -21.81
CA ALA A 36 -15.12 -11.69 -22.49
C ALA A 36 -14.01 -11.23 -21.53
N ALA A 37 -14.29 -10.27 -20.66
CA ALA A 37 -13.33 -9.80 -19.65
C ALA A 37 -13.07 -10.87 -18.56
N LEU A 38 -14.07 -11.68 -18.22
CA LEU A 38 -13.91 -12.78 -17.28
C LEU A 38 -13.36 -14.07 -17.90
N ALA A 39 -13.39 -14.19 -19.24
CA ALA A 39 -13.01 -15.40 -19.98
C ALA A 39 -11.65 -15.99 -19.58
N PRO A 40 -10.56 -15.21 -19.41
CA PRO A 40 -9.27 -15.77 -19.00
C PRO A 40 -9.33 -16.48 -17.64
N LEU A 41 -10.02 -15.87 -16.66
CA LEU A 41 -10.19 -16.44 -15.32
C LEU A 41 -11.11 -17.67 -15.35
N THR A 42 -12.26 -17.55 -16.00
CA THR A 42 -13.29 -18.59 -16.03
C THR A 42 -12.85 -19.82 -16.84
N SER A 43 -12.17 -19.60 -17.97
CA SER A 43 -11.53 -20.66 -18.74
C SER A 43 -10.52 -21.40 -17.88
N ARG A 44 -9.65 -20.69 -17.16
CA ARG A 44 -8.64 -21.30 -16.30
C ARG A 44 -9.26 -22.19 -15.21
N LEU A 45 -10.30 -21.70 -14.53
CA LEU A 45 -11.05 -22.45 -13.52
C LEU A 45 -11.74 -23.69 -14.11
N ARG A 46 -12.37 -23.58 -15.29
CA ARG A 46 -13.00 -24.73 -16.00
C ARG A 46 -12.03 -25.85 -16.33
N HIS A 47 -10.80 -25.49 -16.68
CA HIS A 47 -9.75 -26.45 -17.02
C HIS A 47 -9.03 -26.99 -15.78
N GLY A 48 -9.53 -26.72 -14.57
CA GLY A 48 -8.92 -27.16 -13.32
C GLY A 48 -7.50 -26.63 -13.15
N LYS A 49 -7.21 -25.42 -13.64
CA LYS A 49 -5.87 -24.81 -13.53
C LYS A 49 -5.83 -23.86 -12.33
N PRO A 50 -4.67 -23.73 -11.66
CA PRO A 50 -4.58 -22.92 -10.45
C PRO A 50 -4.67 -21.44 -10.75
N ILE A 51 -5.53 -20.70 -10.06
CA ILE A 51 -5.50 -19.25 -10.05
C ILE A 51 -4.63 -18.68 -8.92
N HIS A 52 -4.16 -17.46 -9.12
CA HIS A 52 -3.46 -16.68 -8.10
C HIS A 52 -4.22 -15.39 -7.93
N ILE A 53 -4.65 -15.12 -6.71
CA ILE A 53 -5.46 -13.97 -6.34
C ILE A 53 -4.53 -12.91 -5.75
N GLY A 54 -4.51 -11.74 -6.36
CA GLY A 54 -3.89 -10.54 -5.80
C GLY A 54 -4.91 -9.68 -5.08
N VAL A 55 -4.48 -8.97 -4.04
CA VAL A 55 -5.27 -7.89 -3.44
C VAL A 55 -4.39 -6.66 -3.32
N LEU A 56 -4.83 -5.55 -3.91
CA LEU A 56 -4.25 -4.23 -3.68
C LEU A 56 -5.29 -3.35 -3.02
N GLY A 57 -4.85 -2.54 -2.07
CA GLY A 57 -5.78 -1.69 -1.36
C GLY A 57 -5.23 -1.17 -0.05
N ALA A 58 -6.10 -0.53 0.70
CA ALA A 58 -5.76 0.08 1.97
C ALA A 58 -6.06 -0.86 3.14
N SER A 59 -6.40 -0.28 4.29
CA SER A 59 -6.65 -1.06 5.51
C SER A 59 -7.86 -1.98 5.41
N VAL A 60 -8.91 -1.66 4.64
CA VAL A 60 -10.07 -2.56 4.53
C VAL A 60 -9.70 -3.79 3.70
N ALA A 61 -8.94 -3.64 2.61
CA ALA A 61 -8.35 -4.80 1.93
C ALA A 61 -7.38 -5.60 2.81
N ALA A 62 -6.51 -4.95 3.60
CA ALA A 62 -5.57 -5.65 4.49
C ALA A 62 -6.32 -6.50 5.53
N ASP A 63 -7.44 -5.98 6.03
CA ASP A 63 -8.33 -6.63 6.99
C ASP A 63 -9.12 -7.81 6.38
N GLY A 64 -9.19 -7.92 5.05
CA GLY A 64 -9.83 -9.05 4.36
C GLY A 64 -9.06 -10.39 4.46
N GLY A 65 -7.88 -10.38 5.10
CA GLY A 65 -7.16 -11.59 5.51
C GLY A 65 -6.22 -12.17 4.45
N CYS A 66 -5.42 -13.15 4.87
CA CYS A 66 -4.55 -13.98 4.03
C CYS A 66 -4.25 -15.31 4.75
N LEU A 67 -3.61 -16.28 4.07
CA LEU A 67 -3.31 -17.61 4.63
C LEU A 67 -1.81 -17.89 4.76
N GLU A 68 -1.03 -17.60 3.71
CA GLU A 68 0.36 -18.06 3.59
C GLU A 68 1.40 -16.97 3.83
N GLN A 69 0.96 -15.72 3.99
CA GLN A 69 1.85 -14.57 4.20
C GLN A 69 2.14 -14.40 5.69
N LYS A 70 2.83 -15.37 6.28
CA LYS A 70 3.21 -15.35 7.72
C LYS A 70 3.68 -13.94 8.13
N TYR A 71 3.26 -13.49 9.31
CA TYR A 71 3.56 -12.17 9.88
C TYR A 71 3.08 -10.94 9.09
N ALA A 72 2.44 -11.10 7.93
CA ALA A 72 1.73 -10.01 7.31
C ALA A 72 0.66 -9.44 8.24
N ARG A 73 0.28 -8.17 8.02
CA ARG A 73 -0.83 -7.54 8.74
C ARG A 73 -2.11 -8.36 8.63
N CYS A 74 -2.39 -8.91 7.46
CA CYS A 74 -3.54 -9.76 7.17
C CYS A 74 -3.55 -11.11 7.93
N MET A 75 -2.43 -11.52 8.54
CA MET A 75 -2.32 -12.72 9.39
C MET A 75 -2.46 -12.43 10.89
N THR A 76 -2.74 -11.20 11.34
CA THR A 76 -2.87 -10.97 12.80
C THR A 76 -4.10 -11.69 13.34
N PRO A 77 -4.12 -12.20 14.60
CA PRO A 77 -5.26 -12.99 15.13
C PRO A 77 -6.64 -12.35 14.96
N ARG A 78 -6.69 -11.01 15.03
CA ARG A 78 -7.90 -10.22 14.73
C ARG A 78 -8.50 -10.51 13.34
N PHE A 79 -7.65 -10.85 12.37
CA PHE A 79 -7.95 -11.12 10.95
C PHE A 79 -7.64 -12.55 10.52
N GLN A 80 -7.11 -13.39 11.42
CA GLN A 80 -7.02 -14.84 11.20
C GLN A 80 -8.42 -15.48 11.19
N ARG A 81 -9.43 -14.77 11.71
CA ARG A 81 -10.83 -15.05 11.43
C ARG A 81 -11.08 -14.80 9.94
N GLU A 82 -11.55 -15.80 9.23
CA GLU A 82 -11.87 -15.82 7.80
C GLU A 82 -12.40 -14.47 7.28
N GLY A 83 -11.49 -13.61 6.81
CA GLY A 83 -11.84 -12.34 6.17
C GLY A 83 -12.41 -12.56 4.77
N MET A 84 -12.88 -11.49 4.12
CA MET A 84 -13.55 -11.59 2.82
C MET A 84 -12.70 -12.20 1.71
N TRP A 85 -11.37 -12.00 1.69
CA TRP A 85 -10.50 -12.57 0.66
C TRP A 85 -10.16 -14.02 0.92
N VAL A 86 -9.98 -14.39 2.19
CA VAL A 86 -9.82 -15.79 2.61
C VAL A 86 -11.09 -16.57 2.27
N HIS A 87 -12.26 -15.98 2.52
CA HIS A 87 -13.54 -16.56 2.12
C HIS A 87 -13.65 -16.72 0.60
N ALA A 88 -13.24 -15.70 -0.17
CA ALA A 88 -13.24 -15.77 -1.63
C ALA A 88 -12.43 -16.98 -2.14
N LEU A 89 -11.20 -17.14 -1.65
CA LEU A 89 -10.34 -18.29 -1.97
C LEU A 89 -11.00 -19.61 -1.57
N ARG A 90 -11.67 -19.67 -0.41
CA ARG A 90 -12.37 -20.87 0.04
C ARG A 90 -13.54 -21.24 -0.88
N VAL A 91 -14.40 -20.28 -1.22
CA VAL A 91 -15.51 -20.51 -2.14
C VAL A 91 -14.99 -20.97 -3.49
N ILE A 92 -13.91 -20.36 -3.99
CA ILE A 92 -13.26 -20.78 -5.24
C ILE A 92 -12.71 -22.21 -5.12
N ASN A 93 -12.03 -22.57 -4.02
CA ASN A 93 -11.52 -23.92 -3.80
C ASN A 93 -12.63 -24.97 -3.66
N GLN A 94 -13.78 -24.60 -3.11
CA GLN A 94 -14.93 -25.51 -3.00
C GLN A 94 -15.61 -25.71 -4.36
N SER A 95 -15.67 -24.67 -5.19
CA SER A 95 -16.27 -24.72 -6.52
C SER A 95 -15.33 -25.30 -7.60
N TRP A 96 -14.05 -24.98 -7.55
CA TRP A 96 -13.00 -25.46 -8.45
C TRP A 96 -11.78 -25.90 -7.64
N PRO A 97 -11.78 -27.14 -7.12
CA PRO A 97 -10.69 -27.61 -6.26
C PRO A 97 -9.35 -27.62 -6.97
N HIS A 98 -8.37 -26.92 -6.40
CA HIS A 98 -6.98 -27.01 -6.82
C HIS A 98 -6.03 -26.65 -5.66
N ALA A 99 -5.05 -27.51 -5.38
CA ALA A 99 -4.14 -27.33 -4.24
C ALA A 99 -3.24 -26.08 -4.37
N GLU A 100 -2.94 -25.65 -5.59
CA GLU A 100 -2.09 -24.48 -5.85
C GLU A 100 -2.85 -23.16 -6.00
N HIS A 101 -4.14 -23.10 -5.65
CA HIS A 101 -4.82 -21.82 -5.51
C HIS A 101 -4.19 -21.01 -4.38
N LYS A 102 -3.75 -19.77 -4.69
CA LYS A 102 -3.04 -18.92 -3.72
C LYS A 102 -3.64 -17.54 -3.65
N LEU A 103 -3.66 -16.99 -2.43
CA LEU A 103 -4.05 -15.62 -2.13
C LEU A 103 -2.84 -14.82 -1.65
N TYR A 104 -2.61 -13.69 -2.31
CA TYR A 104 -1.58 -12.72 -1.99
C TYR A 104 -2.23 -11.38 -1.67
N ASN A 105 -2.36 -11.08 -0.40
CA ASN A 105 -2.85 -9.79 0.07
C ASN A 105 -1.69 -8.80 0.19
N GLY A 106 -1.52 -7.98 -0.85
CA GLY A 106 -0.50 -6.94 -0.97
C GLY A 106 -0.96 -5.58 -0.43
N ALA A 107 -2.15 -5.51 0.19
CA ALA A 107 -2.70 -4.28 0.72
C ALA A 107 -1.83 -3.68 1.84
N VAL A 108 -1.83 -2.34 1.91
CA VAL A 108 -1.02 -1.59 2.86
C VAL A 108 -1.91 -0.57 3.57
N ASP A 109 -1.91 -0.59 4.89
CA ASP A 109 -2.69 0.35 5.71
C ASP A 109 -2.48 1.80 5.26
N ALA A 110 -3.57 2.55 5.19
CA ALA A 110 -3.57 3.99 4.88
C ALA A 110 -2.78 4.39 3.62
N THR A 111 -2.77 3.53 2.61
CA THR A 111 -2.04 3.71 1.35
C THR A 111 -3.04 3.90 0.20
N PRO A 112 -3.08 5.07 -0.45
CA PRO A 112 -3.96 5.33 -1.59
C PRO A 112 -3.46 4.64 -2.87
N ALA A 113 -4.32 4.54 -3.88
CA ALA A 113 -4.06 3.78 -5.12
C ALA A 113 -2.76 4.17 -5.83
N GLN A 114 -2.46 5.48 -5.92
CA GLN A 114 -1.30 5.99 -6.66
C GLN A 114 0.04 5.42 -6.18
N GLN A 115 0.15 5.06 -4.89
CA GLN A 115 1.39 4.54 -4.31
C GLN A 115 1.69 3.08 -4.72
N PHE A 116 0.70 2.35 -5.23
CA PHE A 116 0.90 0.97 -5.68
C PHE A 116 1.52 0.88 -7.07
N ARG A 117 1.35 1.90 -7.91
CA ARG A 117 1.69 1.87 -9.33
C ARG A 117 3.14 1.48 -9.60
N GLN A 118 4.07 2.03 -8.82
CA GLN A 118 5.50 1.78 -9.02
C GLN A 118 5.94 0.41 -8.46
N CYS A 119 5.29 -0.07 -7.39
CA CYS A 119 5.76 -1.24 -6.63
C CYS A 119 4.83 -2.45 -6.69
N MET A 120 3.81 -2.44 -7.54
CA MET A 120 2.79 -3.49 -7.59
C MET A 120 3.37 -4.89 -7.84
N HIS A 121 4.44 -5.02 -8.64
CA HIS A 121 5.08 -6.31 -8.89
C HIS A 121 5.67 -6.95 -7.63
N GLY A 122 6.07 -6.14 -6.65
CA GLY A 122 6.54 -6.61 -5.34
C GLY A 122 5.42 -6.99 -4.37
N LEU A 123 4.18 -6.60 -4.69
CA LEU A 123 2.98 -6.73 -3.85
C LEU A 123 1.98 -7.76 -4.40
N LEU A 124 2.13 -8.14 -5.68
CA LEU A 124 1.32 -9.13 -6.38
C LEU A 124 2.09 -10.43 -6.61
N PRO A 125 1.40 -11.55 -6.88
CA PRO A 125 2.03 -12.73 -7.46
C PRO A 125 2.59 -12.40 -8.86
N PRO A 126 3.52 -13.20 -9.41
CA PRO A 126 4.16 -12.88 -10.69
C PRO A 126 3.20 -13.04 -11.87
N SER A 127 2.20 -13.90 -11.73
CA SER A 127 1.11 -14.08 -12.70
C SER A 127 -0.22 -14.12 -11.93
N PRO A 128 -0.80 -12.94 -11.61
CA PRO A 128 -2.13 -12.84 -11.02
C PRO A 128 -3.19 -13.15 -12.07
N HIS A 129 -4.23 -13.88 -11.69
CA HIS A 129 -5.37 -14.21 -12.56
C HIS A 129 -6.65 -13.48 -12.14
N LEU A 130 -6.72 -13.09 -10.87
CA LEU A 130 -7.78 -12.30 -10.27
C LEU A 130 -7.12 -11.26 -9.36
N ILE A 131 -7.55 -10.00 -9.43
CA ILE A 131 -7.06 -8.95 -8.54
C ILE A 131 -8.25 -8.20 -7.94
N PHE A 132 -8.32 -8.18 -6.61
CA PHE A 132 -9.23 -7.30 -5.88
C PHE A 132 -8.57 -5.95 -5.61
N LEU A 133 -9.32 -4.87 -5.87
CA LEU A 133 -8.90 -3.49 -5.66
C LEU A 133 -9.83 -2.83 -4.63
N GLU A 134 -9.29 -2.40 -3.50
CA GLU A 134 -10.04 -1.66 -2.47
C GLU A 134 -9.30 -0.37 -2.13
N PHE A 135 -9.74 0.73 -2.73
CA PHE A 135 -9.20 2.06 -2.45
C PHE A 135 -10.26 3.05 -1.95
N GLY A 136 -11.53 2.60 -1.85
CA GLY A 136 -12.65 3.41 -1.39
C GLY A 136 -12.44 3.93 0.04
N SER A 137 -11.77 3.13 0.88
CA SER A 137 -11.42 3.53 2.24
C SER A 137 -10.41 4.69 2.30
N MET A 138 -9.80 5.06 1.17
CA MET A 138 -8.81 6.13 1.04
C MET A 138 -9.29 7.29 0.18
N ALA A 139 -10.58 7.38 -0.12
CA ALA A 139 -11.16 8.32 -1.09
C ALA A 139 -10.69 9.78 -0.98
N ARG A 140 -10.44 10.27 0.24
CA ARG A 140 -9.96 11.64 0.49
C ARG A 140 -8.55 11.92 -0.02
N PHE A 141 -7.75 10.87 -0.21
CA PHE A 141 -6.34 10.94 -0.55
C PHE A 141 -6.06 10.36 -1.94
N LEU A 142 -7.09 10.02 -2.70
CA LEU A 142 -6.91 9.45 -4.03
C LEU A 142 -6.57 10.51 -5.06
N ASN A 143 -5.57 10.19 -5.87
CA ASN A 143 -5.41 10.78 -7.18
C ASN A 143 -6.11 9.85 -8.20
N LEU A 144 -7.28 10.26 -8.69
CA LEU A 144 -8.11 9.44 -9.57
C LEU A 144 -7.40 9.15 -10.91
N VAL A 145 -6.67 10.12 -11.46
CA VAL A 145 -5.86 9.95 -12.67
C VAL A 145 -4.80 8.85 -12.48
N GLN A 146 -4.09 8.88 -11.35
CA GLN A 146 -3.12 7.83 -11.04
C GLN A 146 -3.78 6.47 -10.74
N THR A 147 -5.02 6.48 -10.23
CA THR A 147 -5.78 5.25 -10.02
C THR A 147 -6.13 4.59 -11.35
N GLU A 148 -6.56 5.37 -12.34
CA GLU A 148 -6.79 4.87 -13.69
C GLU A 148 -5.50 4.33 -14.31
N LEU A 149 -4.38 5.05 -14.17
CA LEU A 149 -3.08 4.58 -14.66
C LEU A 149 -2.68 3.23 -14.05
N LEU A 150 -2.93 3.03 -12.75
CA LEU A 150 -2.75 1.73 -12.09
C LEU A 150 -3.64 0.66 -12.73
N VAL A 151 -4.93 0.93 -12.93
CA VAL A 151 -5.87 -0.01 -13.57
C VAL A 151 -5.39 -0.41 -14.96
N ARG A 152 -5.00 0.56 -15.80
CA ARG A 152 -4.46 0.29 -17.15
C ARG A 152 -3.19 -0.55 -17.09
N GLN A 153 -2.31 -0.28 -16.14
CA GLN A 153 -1.08 -1.06 -15.94
C GLN A 153 -1.37 -2.51 -15.52
N LEU A 154 -2.38 -2.72 -14.66
CA LEU A 154 -2.83 -4.05 -14.24
C LEU A 154 -3.46 -4.84 -15.38
N LEU A 155 -4.30 -4.19 -16.20
CA LEU A 155 -4.90 -4.82 -17.39
C LEU A 155 -3.87 -5.14 -18.48
N SER A 156 -2.75 -4.41 -18.50
CA SER A 156 -1.64 -4.65 -19.42
C SER A 156 -0.71 -5.79 -18.96
N LEU A 157 -0.96 -6.40 -17.80
CA LEU A 157 -0.18 -7.54 -17.34
C LEU A 157 -0.33 -8.72 -18.30
N PRO A 158 0.75 -9.49 -18.57
CA PRO A 158 0.69 -10.62 -19.50
C PRO A 158 -0.35 -11.69 -19.13
N SER A 159 -0.68 -11.81 -17.84
CA SER A 159 -1.67 -12.76 -17.33
C SER A 159 -3.12 -12.36 -17.58
N ALA A 160 -3.37 -11.12 -18.06
CA ALA A 160 -4.70 -10.54 -18.29
C ALA A 160 -5.67 -10.81 -17.12
N PRO A 161 -5.34 -10.35 -15.89
CA PRO A 161 -6.13 -10.66 -14.71
C PRO A 161 -7.54 -10.07 -14.81
N ALA A 162 -8.54 -10.81 -14.31
CA ALA A 162 -9.83 -10.21 -13.99
C ALA A 162 -9.65 -9.22 -12.84
N LEU A 163 -10.18 -7.99 -12.98
CA LEU A 163 -10.14 -6.98 -11.92
C LEU A 163 -11.51 -6.80 -11.29
N VAL A 164 -11.53 -6.75 -9.96
CA VAL A 164 -12.73 -6.51 -9.16
C VAL A 164 -12.48 -5.37 -8.20
N PHE A 165 -13.12 -4.23 -8.44
CA PHE A 165 -13.21 -3.19 -7.41
C PHE A 165 -14.17 -3.65 -6.31
N PHE A 166 -13.71 -3.59 -5.07
CA PHE A 166 -14.54 -3.70 -3.89
C PHE A 166 -14.44 -2.38 -3.14
N THR A 167 -15.49 -1.57 -3.19
CA THR A 167 -15.48 -0.22 -2.63
C THR A 167 -16.15 -0.22 -1.26
N VAL A 168 -15.52 0.50 -0.32
CA VAL A 168 -16.11 0.80 0.99
C VAL A 168 -16.06 2.30 1.21
N ARG A 169 -17.08 2.82 1.89
CA ARG A 169 -17.25 4.24 2.20
C ARG A 169 -17.54 4.42 3.69
N GLU A 170 -17.23 5.62 4.20
CA GLU A 170 -17.60 6.02 5.56
C GLU A 170 -19.14 6.08 5.71
N PHE A 171 -19.69 5.33 6.67
CA PHE A 171 -21.12 5.34 7.04
C PHE A 171 -21.52 6.51 7.93
N CYS A 172 -20.57 7.34 8.37
CA CYS A 172 -20.87 8.47 9.25
C CYS A 172 -20.11 9.74 8.85
N ALA A 173 -20.77 10.87 9.11
CA ALA A 173 -20.26 12.22 8.88
C ALA A 173 -18.97 12.52 9.65
N THR A 174 -18.93 12.03 10.87
CA THR A 174 -18.18 12.59 11.99
C THR A 174 -17.39 11.53 12.76
N ALA A 175 -16.90 10.48 12.09
CA ALA A 175 -15.86 9.61 12.66
C ALA A 175 -14.66 10.41 13.23
N HIS A 176 -14.54 11.68 12.81
CA HIS A 176 -13.59 12.71 13.24
C HIS A 176 -13.75 13.18 14.69
N LEU A 177 -14.96 13.12 15.28
CA LEU A 177 -15.25 13.63 16.63
C LEU A 177 -15.39 12.51 17.67
N ALA A 178 -15.83 11.32 17.27
CA ALA A 178 -16.10 10.21 18.19
C ALA A 178 -14.84 9.70 18.93
N TRP A 179 -13.64 9.80 18.34
CA TRP A 179 -12.41 9.41 19.07
C TRP A 179 -12.04 10.40 20.18
N LYS A 180 -12.43 11.69 20.06
CA LYS A 180 -12.29 12.68 21.13
C LYS A 180 -13.40 12.59 22.18
N MET A 181 -14.55 12.00 21.83
CA MET A 181 -15.74 11.96 22.70
C MET A 181 -16.05 10.53 23.14
N LYS A 182 -15.08 9.84 23.75
CA LYS A 182 -15.35 8.54 24.40
C LYS A 182 -16.37 8.62 25.54
N HIS A 183 -16.82 9.81 25.98
CA HIS A 183 -17.60 10.01 27.21
C HIS A 183 -18.89 10.83 27.03
N THR A 184 -19.30 11.15 25.79
CA THR A 184 -20.60 11.83 25.57
C THR A 184 -21.54 10.89 24.84
N PRO A 185 -22.72 10.54 25.41
CA PRO A 185 -23.78 9.84 24.70
C PRO A 185 -24.08 10.61 23.41
N HIS A 186 -23.91 9.94 22.27
CA HIS A 186 -24.11 10.55 20.96
C HIS A 186 -25.56 11.02 20.83
N LYS A 187 -25.80 12.34 20.76
CA LYS A 187 -26.96 12.84 20.04
C LYS A 187 -26.82 12.36 18.61
N GLU A 188 -27.86 11.74 18.08
CA GLU A 188 -27.95 11.29 16.68
C GLU A 188 -27.63 12.49 15.77
N GLU A 189 -26.40 12.57 15.26
CA GLU A 189 -25.99 13.62 14.33
C GLU A 189 -26.61 13.35 12.95
N PRO A 190 -27.00 14.40 12.21
CA PRO A 190 -27.63 14.25 10.92
C PRO A 190 -26.69 13.49 9.95
N ASP A 191 -27.27 12.51 9.27
CA ASP A 191 -26.61 11.76 8.20
C ASP A 191 -26.01 12.74 7.17
N LEU A 192 -24.76 12.54 6.74
CA LEU A 192 -24.24 13.30 5.61
C LEU A 192 -25.16 13.07 4.40
N PRO A 193 -25.34 14.08 3.54
CA PRO A 193 -25.92 13.86 2.24
C PRO A 193 -25.16 12.72 1.55
N ALA A 194 -25.87 11.63 1.26
CA ALA A 194 -25.30 10.41 0.70
C ALA A 194 -24.54 10.66 -0.60
N ASP A 195 -24.71 11.78 -1.30
CA ASP A 195 -24.13 11.95 -2.64
C ASP A 195 -23.02 13.00 -2.73
N LYS A 196 -22.67 13.66 -1.63
CA LYS A 196 -21.70 14.76 -1.65
C LYS A 196 -20.47 14.42 -0.81
N GLY A 197 -19.30 14.37 -1.46
CA GLY A 197 -18.01 14.31 -0.77
C GLY A 197 -16.97 13.42 -1.46
N PRO A 198 -15.74 13.34 -0.90
CA PRO A 198 -14.66 12.59 -1.52
C PRO A 198 -14.98 11.11 -1.75
N HIS A 199 -15.70 10.45 -0.82
CA HIS A 199 -16.09 9.05 -0.97
C HIS A 199 -17.09 8.82 -2.10
N ALA A 200 -18.16 9.62 -2.19
CA ALA A 200 -19.12 9.54 -3.30
C ALA A 200 -18.43 9.78 -4.65
N ARG A 201 -17.56 10.80 -4.74
CA ARG A 201 -16.76 11.07 -5.96
C ARG A 201 -15.85 9.90 -6.35
N ALA A 202 -15.16 9.30 -5.37
CA ALA A 202 -14.28 8.18 -5.62
C ALA A 202 -15.07 6.94 -6.07
N GLU A 203 -16.20 6.66 -5.43
CA GLU A 203 -17.07 5.54 -5.80
C GLU A 203 -17.63 5.70 -7.21
N HIS A 204 -18.16 6.87 -7.56
CA HIS A 204 -18.63 7.16 -8.91
C HIS A 204 -17.50 7.06 -9.95
N ALA A 205 -16.30 7.54 -9.62
CA ALA A 205 -15.14 7.40 -10.49
C ALA A 205 -14.73 5.93 -10.68
N PHE A 206 -14.82 5.10 -9.64
CA PHE A 206 -14.55 3.67 -9.76
C PHE A 206 -15.61 2.96 -10.60
N GLU A 207 -16.89 3.29 -10.44
CA GLU A 207 -17.97 2.79 -11.30
C GLU A 207 -17.71 3.16 -12.77
N SER A 208 -17.36 4.42 -13.05
CA SER A 208 -17.01 4.88 -14.40
C SER A 208 -15.80 4.13 -14.98
N LEU A 209 -14.78 3.85 -14.16
CA LEU A 209 -13.63 3.03 -14.58
C LEU A 209 -14.05 1.57 -14.84
N CYS A 210 -14.93 1.02 -14.01
CA CYS A 210 -15.45 -0.32 -14.20
C CYS A 210 -16.20 -0.44 -15.53
N GLU A 211 -17.06 0.53 -15.86
CA GLU A 211 -17.76 0.58 -17.14
C GLU A 211 -16.80 0.75 -18.31
N GLN A 212 -15.90 1.75 -18.25
CA GLN A 212 -14.94 2.03 -19.31
C GLN A 212 -14.07 0.81 -19.64
N TYR A 213 -13.58 0.14 -18.60
CA TYR A 213 -12.61 -0.94 -18.73
C TYR A 213 -13.23 -2.33 -18.60
N ASP A 214 -14.56 -2.45 -18.58
CA ASP A 214 -15.30 -3.71 -18.43
C ASP A 214 -14.78 -4.56 -17.26
N LEU A 215 -14.83 -3.98 -16.06
CA LEU A 215 -14.36 -4.59 -14.80
C LEU A 215 -15.55 -4.95 -13.93
N THR A 216 -15.35 -5.69 -12.83
CA THR A 216 -16.44 -5.82 -11.84
C THR A 216 -16.32 -4.70 -10.80
N CYS A 217 -17.42 -4.03 -10.46
CA CYS A 217 -17.52 -3.13 -9.32
C CYS A 217 -18.52 -3.67 -8.28
N LEU A 218 -18.01 -3.92 -7.08
CA LEU A 218 -18.76 -4.27 -5.89
C LEU A 218 -18.75 -3.09 -4.92
N SER A 219 -19.90 -2.70 -4.39
CA SER A 219 -20.03 -1.66 -3.38
C SER A 219 -20.64 -2.20 -2.10
N TYR A 220 -19.85 -2.12 -1.03
CA TYR A 220 -20.32 -2.41 0.32
C TYR A 220 -21.32 -1.35 0.80
N TYR A 221 -21.12 -0.09 0.41
CA TYR A 221 -21.98 1.01 0.82
C TYR A 221 -23.35 0.92 0.18
N HIS A 222 -23.45 0.74 -1.14
CA HIS A 222 -24.74 0.64 -1.83
C HIS A 222 -25.59 -0.56 -1.38
N ALA A 223 -24.93 -1.64 -0.94
CA ALA A 223 -25.63 -2.79 -0.36
C ALA A 223 -26.36 -2.41 0.95
N PHE A 224 -25.69 -1.68 1.84
CA PHE A 224 -26.16 -1.52 3.23
C PHE A 224 -26.65 -0.13 3.58
N ALA A 225 -26.30 0.91 2.83
CA ALA A 225 -26.71 2.29 3.12
C ALA A 225 -28.24 2.45 3.20
N PRO A 226 -29.07 1.88 2.30
CA PRO A 226 -30.53 1.98 2.44
C PRO A 226 -31.03 1.39 3.75
N LEU A 227 -30.54 0.22 4.14
CA LEU A 227 -30.94 -0.47 5.37
C LEU A 227 -30.44 0.24 6.63
N TYR A 228 -29.22 0.78 6.57
CA TYR A 228 -28.63 1.58 7.63
C TYR A 228 -29.42 2.87 7.87
N LEU A 229 -29.73 3.62 6.80
CA LEU A 229 -30.49 4.87 6.87
C LEU A 229 -31.94 4.63 7.35
N GLN A 230 -32.52 3.48 6.99
CA GLN A 230 -33.84 3.05 7.48
C GLN A 230 -33.82 2.49 8.90
N ARG A 231 -32.64 2.39 9.55
CA ARG A 231 -32.45 1.79 10.88
C ARG A 231 -33.02 0.38 10.97
N ALA A 232 -32.90 -0.40 9.89
CA ALA A 232 -33.35 -1.78 9.87
C ALA A 232 -32.62 -2.61 10.93
N ALA A 233 -33.31 -3.59 11.52
CA ALA A 233 -32.74 -4.47 12.53
C ALA A 233 -31.46 -5.15 11.99
N ASN A 234 -30.38 -5.16 12.77
CA ASN A 234 -29.05 -5.68 12.41
C ASN A 234 -28.28 -4.89 11.32
N PHE A 235 -28.70 -3.65 11.03
CA PHE A 235 -28.01 -2.75 10.10
C PHE A 235 -27.62 -1.42 10.77
N THR A 236 -27.40 -1.41 12.08
CA THR A 236 -26.83 -0.24 12.76
C THR A 236 -25.37 -0.03 12.36
N ARG A 237 -24.80 1.12 12.71
CA ARG A 237 -23.35 1.36 12.56
C ARG A 237 -22.54 0.24 13.23
N ALA A 238 -22.92 -0.15 14.45
CA ALA A 238 -22.22 -1.19 15.21
C ALA A 238 -22.30 -2.56 14.53
N ASP A 239 -23.33 -2.81 13.72
CA ASP A 239 -23.50 -4.06 12.99
C ASP A 239 -22.66 -4.10 11.71
N VAL A 240 -22.67 -3.01 10.95
CA VAL A 240 -22.06 -2.92 9.61
C VAL A 240 -20.58 -2.54 9.66
N ALA A 241 -20.23 -1.46 10.37
CA ALA A 241 -18.86 -0.97 10.53
C ALA A 241 -18.81 -0.03 11.75
N ALA A 242 -18.48 -0.56 12.93
CA ALA A 242 -18.57 0.18 14.19
C ALA A 242 -17.69 1.45 14.22
N ASP A 243 -16.56 1.46 13.50
CA ASP A 243 -15.69 2.63 13.33
C ASP A 243 -16.04 3.49 12.10
N CYS A 244 -17.23 3.28 11.56
CA CYS A 244 -17.82 3.84 10.35
C CYS A 244 -17.17 3.43 9.03
N LEU A 245 -16.07 2.66 9.01
CA LEU A 245 -15.34 2.41 7.77
C LEU A 245 -14.98 0.95 7.57
N HIS A 246 -14.54 0.26 8.61
CA HIS A 246 -13.97 -1.07 8.51
C HIS A 246 -15.05 -2.11 8.81
N PRO A 247 -15.45 -2.96 7.84
CA PRO A 247 -16.42 -4.04 8.07
C PRO A 247 -16.01 -4.98 9.21
N THR A 248 -14.70 -5.14 9.44
CA THR A 248 -14.13 -5.94 10.53
C THR A 248 -14.35 -5.37 11.93
N THR A 249 -14.87 -4.16 12.04
CA THR A 249 -15.28 -3.55 13.32
C THR A 249 -16.77 -3.72 13.59
N GLY A 250 -17.57 -4.02 12.56
CA GLY A 250 -18.99 -4.31 12.72
C GLY A 250 -19.22 -5.71 13.30
N ARG A 251 -20.32 -5.89 14.03
CA ARG A 251 -20.78 -7.19 14.54
C ARG A 251 -20.95 -8.22 13.41
N PHE A 252 -21.56 -7.80 12.30
CA PHE A 252 -21.83 -8.64 11.13
C PHE A 252 -21.04 -8.21 9.89
N GLY A 253 -20.30 -7.09 9.96
CA GLY A 253 -19.72 -6.45 8.79
C GLY A 253 -18.81 -7.35 7.94
N THR A 254 -17.95 -8.17 8.57
CA THR A 254 -17.14 -9.18 7.85
C THR A 254 -18.01 -10.23 7.16
N ALA A 255 -19.09 -10.69 7.79
CA ALA A 255 -19.99 -11.66 7.19
C ALA A 255 -20.76 -11.07 6.00
N TYR A 256 -21.19 -9.83 6.11
CA TYR A 256 -21.80 -9.08 5.02
C TYR A 256 -20.83 -8.92 3.83
N ALA A 257 -19.56 -8.59 4.08
CA ALA A 257 -18.55 -8.49 3.02
C ALA A 257 -18.30 -9.85 2.34
N ARG A 258 -18.23 -10.94 3.13
CA ARG A 258 -18.14 -12.32 2.60
C ARG A 258 -19.32 -12.66 1.69
N ALA A 259 -20.54 -12.31 2.10
CA ALA A 259 -21.75 -12.57 1.33
C ALA A 259 -21.77 -11.84 -0.02
N ILE A 260 -21.33 -10.57 -0.07
CA ILE A 260 -21.17 -9.80 -1.32
C ILE A 260 -20.17 -10.49 -2.27
N VAL A 261 -18.97 -10.82 -1.76
CA VAL A 261 -17.93 -11.45 -2.59
C VAL A 261 -18.38 -12.82 -3.09
N ARG A 262 -19.03 -13.60 -2.24
CA ARG A 262 -19.63 -14.89 -2.60
C ARG A 262 -20.71 -14.74 -3.67
N HIS A 263 -21.58 -13.73 -3.56
CA HIS A 263 -22.62 -13.45 -4.55
C HIS A 263 -21.98 -13.16 -5.92
N TRP A 264 -20.94 -12.32 -5.96
CA TRP A 264 -20.18 -12.08 -7.17
C TRP A 264 -19.55 -13.36 -7.76
N ILE A 265 -18.89 -14.19 -6.94
CA ILE A 265 -18.32 -15.46 -7.41
C ILE A 265 -19.42 -16.33 -8.05
N GLY A 266 -20.61 -16.37 -7.46
CA GLY A 266 -21.73 -17.10 -8.03
C GLY A 266 -22.22 -16.56 -9.37
N ARG A 267 -22.24 -15.23 -9.54
CA ARG A 267 -22.57 -14.59 -10.83
C ARG A 267 -21.49 -14.87 -11.89
N ALA A 268 -20.21 -14.73 -11.52
CA ALA A 268 -19.09 -15.09 -12.41
C ALA A 268 -19.11 -16.59 -12.77
N ALA A 269 -19.48 -17.46 -11.83
CA ALA A 269 -19.65 -18.90 -12.07
C ALA A 269 -20.77 -19.22 -13.06
N ALA A 270 -21.82 -18.40 -13.12
CA ALA A 270 -22.89 -18.56 -14.10
C ALA A 270 -22.41 -18.19 -15.51
N SER A 271 -21.66 -17.10 -15.66
CA SER A 271 -21.02 -16.71 -16.93
C SER A 271 -20.13 -17.81 -17.52
N VAL A 272 -19.40 -18.53 -16.67
CA VAL A 272 -18.56 -19.69 -17.05
C VAL A 272 -19.34 -20.74 -17.86
N ARG A 273 -20.63 -20.93 -17.55
CA ARG A 273 -21.50 -21.96 -18.14
C ARG A 273 -21.98 -21.59 -19.54
N LEU A 274 -22.16 -20.30 -19.80
CA LEU A 274 -22.79 -19.81 -21.03
C LEU A 274 -21.78 -19.52 -22.14
N ALA A 275 -20.49 -19.29 -21.81
CA ALA A 275 -19.48 -18.92 -22.81
C ALA A 275 -19.08 -20.11 -23.72
N PRO A 276 -19.34 -20.05 -25.05
CA PRO A 276 -18.92 -21.07 -26.00
C PRO A 276 -17.39 -21.14 -26.14
N GLY A 277 -16.87 -22.36 -26.35
CA GLY A 277 -15.48 -22.75 -26.06
C GLY A 277 -14.35 -22.21 -26.95
N ARG A 278 -14.44 -21.00 -27.53
CA ARG A 278 -13.32 -20.42 -28.31
C ARG A 278 -13.19 -18.91 -28.10
N HIS A 279 -12.74 -18.51 -26.92
CA HIS A 279 -12.12 -17.18 -26.78
C HIS A 279 -10.62 -17.34 -26.98
N GLN A 280 -10.14 -16.98 -28.17
CA GLN A 280 -8.70 -16.78 -28.36
C GLN A 280 -8.25 -15.66 -27.42
N HIS A 281 -7.08 -15.85 -26.79
CA HIS A 281 -6.41 -14.84 -25.98
C HIS A 281 -5.89 -13.71 -26.88
N GLN A 282 -6.78 -12.94 -27.49
CA GLN A 282 -6.40 -11.70 -28.13
C GLN A 282 -6.04 -10.72 -27.02
N ARG A 283 -4.88 -10.06 -27.17
CA ARG A 283 -4.53 -8.96 -26.28
C ARG A 283 -5.65 -7.94 -26.38
N ARG A 284 -6.33 -7.72 -25.26
CA ARG A 284 -7.38 -6.73 -25.17
C ARG A 284 -6.77 -5.36 -25.41
N GLU A 285 -7.15 -4.72 -26.51
CA GLU A 285 -6.82 -3.32 -26.71
C GLU A 285 -7.55 -2.51 -25.65
N LEU A 286 -6.80 -1.72 -24.89
CA LEU A 286 -7.41 -0.89 -23.86
C LEU A 286 -8.10 0.30 -24.54
N PRO A 287 -9.35 0.63 -24.16
CA PRO A 287 -10.02 1.80 -24.69
C PRO A 287 -9.23 3.07 -24.33
N PRO A 288 -9.54 4.22 -24.95
CA PRO A 288 -8.97 5.50 -24.55
C PRO A 288 -9.15 5.75 -23.05
N PRO A 289 -8.27 6.54 -22.41
CA PRO A 289 -8.44 6.89 -21.01
C PRO A 289 -9.79 7.58 -20.75
N ALA A 290 -10.49 7.15 -19.71
CA ALA A 290 -11.71 7.73 -19.18
C ALA A 290 -11.45 9.14 -18.62
N MET A 291 -10.33 9.35 -17.91
CA MET A 291 -10.02 10.65 -17.34
C MET A 291 -9.12 11.47 -18.27
N GLU A 292 -9.47 12.73 -18.45
CA GLU A 292 -8.71 13.67 -19.29
C GLU A 292 -7.25 13.80 -18.81
N GLY A 293 -7.04 13.88 -17.49
CA GLY A 293 -5.69 13.94 -16.92
C GLY A 293 -4.84 12.70 -17.25
N THR A 294 -5.45 11.52 -17.34
CA THR A 294 -4.75 10.29 -17.74
C THR A 294 -4.36 10.35 -19.21
N ARG A 295 -5.27 10.82 -20.07
CA ARG A 295 -5.00 11.03 -21.49
C ARG A 295 -3.84 12.01 -21.70
N ALA A 296 -3.89 13.16 -21.06
CA ALA A 296 -2.83 14.17 -21.13
C ALA A 296 -1.48 13.62 -20.66
N LEU A 297 -1.44 12.86 -19.56
CA LEU A 297 -0.19 12.24 -19.07
C LEU A 297 0.37 11.22 -20.06
N LEU A 298 -0.48 10.37 -20.64
CA LEU A 298 -0.07 9.38 -21.65
C LEU A 298 0.43 10.05 -22.94
N GLN A 299 -0.30 11.05 -23.45
CA GLN A 299 0.06 11.79 -24.67
C GLN A 299 1.35 12.60 -24.49
N SER A 300 1.60 13.13 -23.29
CA SER A 300 2.81 13.90 -23.02
C SER A 300 4.10 13.07 -23.05
N GLY A 301 4.03 11.74 -23.09
CA GLY A 301 5.19 10.85 -22.96
C GLY A 301 5.89 10.91 -21.59
N LYS A 302 5.42 11.77 -20.68
CA LYS A 302 5.94 11.90 -19.30
C LYS A 302 5.61 10.67 -18.45
N LEU A 303 4.69 9.84 -18.93
CA LEU A 303 4.42 8.57 -18.30
C LEU A 303 5.54 7.59 -18.63
N HIS A 304 6.55 7.53 -17.78
CA HIS A 304 7.55 6.49 -17.91
C HIS A 304 6.91 5.15 -17.49
N PRO A 305 6.81 4.17 -18.42
CA PRO A 305 6.47 2.79 -18.05
C PRO A 305 7.64 2.10 -17.34
N GLY A 306 8.68 2.86 -16.98
CA GLY A 306 9.90 2.37 -16.38
C GLY A 306 9.57 1.51 -15.18
N SER A 307 10.18 0.32 -15.17
CA SER A 307 10.24 -0.48 -13.98
C SER A 307 10.78 0.42 -12.85
N ALA A 308 10.14 0.38 -11.70
CA ALA A 308 10.68 1.03 -10.52
C ALA A 308 11.33 -0.05 -9.66
N ARG A 309 12.46 0.27 -9.03
CA ARG A 309 12.97 -0.57 -7.94
C ARG A 309 12.39 -0.08 -6.64
N CYS A 310 11.85 -1.01 -5.88
CA CYS A 310 11.19 -0.73 -4.63
C CYS A 310 11.96 -1.38 -3.50
N PHE A 311 12.25 -0.57 -2.48
CA PHE A 311 13.01 -0.98 -1.32
C PHE A 311 12.21 -0.73 -0.05
N ALA A 312 12.08 -1.73 0.80
CA ALA A 312 11.43 -1.62 2.09
C ALA A 312 12.47 -1.42 3.19
N PHE A 313 12.20 -0.50 4.11
CA PHE A 313 12.98 -0.36 5.34
C PHE A 313 12.50 -1.40 6.35
N ARG A 314 13.28 -2.46 6.55
CA ARG A 314 12.95 -3.59 7.44
C ARG A 314 14.08 -3.92 8.40
N SER A 315 13.72 -4.55 9.51
CA SER A 315 14.67 -5.28 10.37
C SER A 315 15.33 -6.42 9.60
N VAL A 316 16.64 -6.61 9.79
CA VAL A 316 17.42 -7.72 9.23
C VAL A 316 16.85 -9.08 9.65
N GLU A 317 16.39 -9.21 10.90
CA GLU A 317 15.73 -10.44 11.38
C GLU A 317 14.46 -10.76 10.58
N SER A 318 13.68 -9.73 10.24
CA SER A 318 12.45 -9.89 9.48
C SER A 318 12.70 -10.43 8.07
N ALA A 319 13.86 -10.09 7.50
CA ALA A 319 14.32 -10.59 6.20
C ALA A 319 14.94 -11.98 6.28
N SER A 320 15.88 -12.22 7.20
CA SER A 320 16.60 -13.50 7.32
C SER A 320 15.71 -14.66 7.73
N SER A 321 14.69 -14.38 8.55
CA SER A 321 13.79 -15.42 9.04
C SER A 321 12.70 -15.84 8.03
N GLY A 322 12.66 -15.22 6.84
CA GLY A 322 11.60 -15.44 5.85
C GLY A 322 10.22 -15.02 6.35
N LYS A 323 10.17 -14.24 7.44
CA LYS A 323 8.97 -13.91 8.21
C LYS A 323 8.21 -12.74 7.60
N ALA A 324 8.80 -11.74 6.95
CA ALA A 324 8.02 -10.65 6.34
C ALA A 324 7.57 -10.95 4.89
N ARG A 325 6.54 -11.78 4.70
CA ARG A 325 6.06 -12.15 3.35
C ARG A 325 5.09 -11.18 2.69
N SER A 326 4.51 -10.20 3.38
CA SER A 326 3.55 -9.26 2.75
C SER A 326 4.17 -8.44 1.62
N ARG A 327 5.49 -8.18 1.68
CA ARG A 327 6.27 -7.65 0.55
C ARG A 327 7.57 -8.43 0.36
N ALA A 328 7.52 -9.76 0.36
CA ALA A 328 8.71 -10.63 0.24
C ALA A 328 9.57 -10.32 -0.99
N ARG A 329 8.99 -9.65 -2.00
CA ARG A 329 9.64 -9.34 -3.27
C ARG A 329 10.10 -7.89 -3.39
N VAL A 330 9.78 -7.06 -2.40
CA VAL A 330 10.35 -5.72 -2.30
C VAL A 330 11.73 -5.89 -1.66
N GLU A 331 12.75 -5.36 -2.31
CA GLU A 331 14.13 -5.49 -1.87
C GLU A 331 14.31 -4.85 -0.49
N GLN A 332 15.18 -5.42 0.35
CA GLN A 332 15.47 -4.81 1.63
C GLN A 332 16.45 -3.65 1.43
N MET A 333 16.10 -2.47 1.95
CA MET A 333 17.03 -1.36 1.98
C MET A 333 18.14 -1.63 3.00
N ARG A 334 19.41 -1.45 2.59
CA ARG A 334 20.55 -1.39 3.50
C ARG A 334 20.73 0.05 3.97
N TRP A 335 20.82 0.24 5.28
CA TRP A 335 20.91 1.56 5.88
C TRP A 335 21.81 1.56 7.12
N GLY A 336 22.46 2.69 7.37
CA GLY A 336 23.23 3.00 8.58
C GLY A 336 22.55 4.09 9.39
N SER A 337 22.81 4.13 10.69
CA SER A 337 22.18 5.08 11.62
C SER A 337 23.16 5.61 12.64
N ALA A 338 23.03 6.89 12.98
CA ALA A 338 23.86 7.60 13.96
C ALA A 338 23.06 8.71 14.66
N HIS A 339 23.66 9.31 15.69
CA HIS A 339 23.15 10.52 16.32
C HIS A 339 24.17 11.66 16.19
N CYS A 340 23.74 12.75 15.54
CA CYS A 340 24.60 13.85 15.14
C CYS A 340 24.15 15.17 15.77
N GLY A 341 25.10 15.93 16.33
CA GLY A 341 24.98 17.34 16.68
C GLY A 341 24.84 18.23 15.44
N THR A 342 24.33 19.46 15.59
CA THR A 342 24.06 20.37 14.46
C THR A 342 25.34 20.68 13.69
N GLY A 343 25.33 20.46 12.37
CA GLY A 343 26.52 20.66 11.51
C GLY A 343 27.51 19.49 11.49
N GLU A 344 27.34 18.47 12.33
CA GLU A 344 28.23 17.29 12.34
C GLU A 344 27.96 16.36 11.15
N TRP A 345 29.06 15.82 10.60
CA TRP A 345 29.03 14.76 9.59
C TRP A 345 28.94 13.39 10.25
N MET A 346 28.40 12.38 9.55
CA MET A 346 28.15 11.07 10.16
C MET A 346 29.40 10.40 10.77
N GLY A 347 30.60 10.68 10.25
CA GLY A 347 31.87 10.21 10.81
C GLY A 347 32.32 10.89 12.11
N GLN A 348 31.69 12.00 12.49
CA GLN A 348 31.89 12.70 13.77
C GLN A 348 30.78 12.36 14.78
N CYS A 349 29.73 11.68 14.32
CA CYS A 349 28.56 11.38 15.11
C CYS A 349 28.77 10.18 16.03
N VAL A 350 27.99 10.12 17.10
CA VAL A 350 27.91 8.91 17.91
C VAL A 350 27.19 7.85 17.09
N HIS A 351 27.96 6.93 16.53
CA HIS A 351 27.41 5.77 15.86
C HIS A 351 26.71 4.89 16.89
N SER A 352 25.39 4.76 16.76
CA SER A 352 24.75 3.52 17.18
C SER A 352 25.41 2.41 16.39
N ARG A 353 26.21 1.55 17.03
CA ARG A 353 26.94 0.45 16.38
C ARG A 353 26.01 -0.17 15.32
N PRO A 354 26.41 -0.18 14.04
CA PRO A 354 25.63 -0.87 13.01
C PRO A 354 25.53 -2.32 13.48
N SER A 355 24.32 -2.74 13.87
CA SER A 355 24.08 -4.11 14.29
C SER A 355 24.11 -5.01 13.05
N ASN A 356 25.29 -5.17 12.45
CA ASN A 356 25.58 -6.24 11.52
C ASN A 356 25.77 -7.57 12.27
N HIS A 357 25.78 -7.55 13.61
CA HIS A 357 25.61 -8.76 14.40
C HIS A 357 24.14 -9.22 14.36
N PRO A 358 23.84 -10.43 13.86
CA PRO A 358 22.49 -10.99 13.77
C PRO A 358 21.73 -11.20 15.10
N GLY A 359 22.20 -10.64 16.22
CA GLY A 359 21.65 -10.87 17.56
C GLY A 359 21.44 -9.62 18.44
N GLU A 360 21.97 -8.45 18.06
CA GLU A 360 21.74 -7.23 18.85
C GLU A 360 20.42 -6.59 18.41
N ARG A 361 19.35 -6.98 19.12
CA ARG A 361 17.96 -6.58 18.88
C ARG A 361 17.83 -5.06 18.77
N THR A 362 17.82 -4.49 17.56
CA THR A 362 17.26 -3.16 17.30
C THR A 362 15.74 -3.24 17.18
N SER A 363 15.11 -3.96 18.11
CA SER A 363 13.66 -4.12 18.14
C SER A 363 13.01 -2.82 18.58
N CYS A 364 11.91 -2.45 17.93
CA CYS A 364 11.09 -1.30 18.30
C CYS A 364 10.86 -1.22 19.82
N PRO A 365 11.10 -0.07 20.49
CA PRO A 365 11.20 0.05 21.96
C PRO A 365 9.89 -0.17 22.73
N VAL A 366 8.86 -0.70 22.07
CA VAL A 366 7.58 -1.03 22.69
C VAL A 366 7.62 -2.46 23.22
N SER A 367 8.12 -2.58 24.46
CA SER A 367 7.98 -3.78 25.29
C SER A 367 6.54 -4.29 25.25
N ARG A 368 6.38 -5.61 25.14
CA ARG A 368 5.08 -6.30 25.25
C ARG A 368 4.64 -6.46 26.70
N SER A 369 5.59 -6.40 27.63
CA SER A 369 5.38 -6.50 29.06
C SER A 369 5.28 -5.09 29.65
N VAL A 370 4.16 -4.86 30.33
CA VAL A 370 3.86 -3.74 31.22
C VAL A 370 5.13 -3.20 31.88
N GLY A 371 5.46 -1.95 31.59
CA GLY A 371 6.69 -1.29 32.03
C GLY A 371 7.27 -0.41 30.94
N ALA A 372 6.67 0.75 30.75
CA ALA A 372 7.29 2.00 30.33
C ALA A 372 8.83 1.92 30.29
N ALA A 373 9.43 1.81 29.12
CA ALA A 373 10.85 2.09 28.99
C ALA A 373 10.98 3.62 29.11
N PRO A 374 11.63 4.17 30.15
CA PRO A 374 11.65 5.61 30.38
C PRO A 374 12.21 6.31 29.14
N ALA A 375 11.71 7.52 28.85
CA ALA A 375 12.09 8.29 27.68
C ALA A 375 13.62 8.44 27.52
N SER A 376 14.39 8.34 28.61
CA SER A 376 15.86 8.32 28.64
C SER A 376 16.50 7.12 27.95
N SER A 377 15.85 5.95 27.93
CA SER A 377 16.29 4.71 27.26
C SER A 377 16.08 4.71 25.74
N VAL A 378 15.40 5.73 25.20
CA VAL A 378 15.11 5.85 23.77
C VAL A 378 16.43 6.07 23.02
N ARG A 379 16.69 5.17 22.06
CA ARG A 379 17.89 5.18 21.23
C ARG A 379 18.06 6.54 20.53
N HIS A 380 19.31 6.94 20.38
CA HIS A 380 19.67 8.25 19.84
C HIS A 380 19.62 8.30 18.30
N GLY A 381 19.57 7.15 17.63
CA GLY A 381 19.46 7.02 16.17
C GLY A 381 18.12 6.42 15.69
N TRP A 382 18.05 6.14 14.39
CA TRP A 382 16.97 5.38 13.75
C TRP A 382 17.01 3.90 14.10
N PHE A 383 15.83 3.28 14.22
CA PHE A 383 15.67 1.85 14.52
C PHE A 383 14.53 1.24 13.70
N ALA A 384 14.63 -0.06 13.41
CA ALA A 384 13.56 -0.78 12.71
C ALA A 384 12.32 -0.95 13.60
N CYS A 385 11.14 -0.72 13.03
CA CYS A 385 9.88 -0.95 13.73
C CYS A 385 8.78 -1.47 12.81
N ASP A 386 8.32 -2.69 13.10
CA ASP A 386 7.23 -3.39 12.38
C ASP A 386 5.83 -2.91 12.81
N TYR A 387 5.75 -1.81 13.56
CA TYR A 387 4.52 -1.20 14.05
C TYR A 387 4.55 0.31 13.85
N ALA A 388 3.39 0.93 13.61
CA ALA A 388 3.22 2.34 13.86
C ALA A 388 3.33 2.60 15.38
N LEU A 389 3.97 3.70 15.76
CA LEU A 389 3.97 4.16 17.15
C LEU A 389 2.85 5.18 17.32
N VAL A 390 2.00 4.97 18.33
CA VAL A 390 0.89 5.87 18.66
C VAL A 390 1.21 6.52 19.98
N PHE A 391 1.12 7.84 20.05
CA PHE A 391 1.35 8.54 21.29
C PHE A 391 0.15 8.43 22.23
N ASN A 392 0.34 7.86 23.41
CA ASN A 392 -0.66 7.83 24.46
C ASN A 392 -0.51 9.06 25.36
N ARG A 393 -1.49 9.96 25.28
CA ARG A 393 -1.50 11.22 26.05
C ARG A 393 -1.60 11.00 27.56
N THR A 394 -2.25 9.93 27.99
CA THR A 394 -2.43 9.63 29.42
C THR A 394 -1.12 9.14 30.04
N SER A 395 -0.38 8.27 29.36
CA SER A 395 0.90 7.78 29.88
C SER A 395 2.08 8.68 29.53
N GLY A 396 1.95 9.56 28.54
CA GLY A 396 3.08 10.34 28.04
C GLY A 396 4.06 9.51 27.19
N GLU A 397 3.64 8.34 26.70
CA GLU A 397 4.52 7.37 26.02
C GLU A 397 4.04 6.94 24.63
N TYR A 398 4.95 6.42 23.82
CA TYR A 398 4.59 5.75 22.57
C TYR A 398 4.20 4.31 22.83
N VAL A 399 2.98 3.93 22.40
CA VAL A 399 2.47 2.57 22.45
C VAL A 399 2.42 1.95 21.06
N ARG A 400 2.27 0.62 21.02
CA ARG A 400 2.25 -0.15 19.78
C ARG A 400 0.93 0.06 19.05
N GLY A 401 1.00 0.58 17.84
CA GLY A 401 -0.12 0.73 16.91
C GLY A 401 -0.28 -0.45 15.95
N LYS A 402 -0.84 -0.16 14.77
CA LYS A 402 -1.01 -1.14 13.68
C LYS A 402 0.34 -1.63 13.17
N ARG A 403 0.39 -2.86 12.63
CA ARG A 403 1.61 -3.38 12.00
C ARG A 403 1.91 -2.63 10.70
N THR A 404 3.06 -1.98 10.64
CA THR A 404 3.56 -1.33 9.43
C THR A 404 5.08 -1.44 9.45
N ASP A 405 5.70 -1.92 8.37
CA ASP A 405 7.16 -1.97 8.30
C ASP A 405 7.73 -0.56 8.13
N GLY A 406 8.93 -0.33 8.66
CA GLY A 406 9.69 0.89 8.46
C GLY A 406 10.81 1.06 9.48
N VAL A 407 11.52 2.17 9.37
CA VAL A 407 12.48 2.66 10.37
C VAL A 407 11.94 3.94 10.99
N VAL A 408 12.18 4.09 12.28
CA VAL A 408 11.63 5.17 13.11
C VAL A 408 12.76 5.92 13.80
N ALA A 409 12.64 7.24 13.86
CA ALA A 409 13.39 8.09 14.76
C ALA A 409 12.43 8.81 15.71
N LEU A 410 12.90 9.09 16.93
CA LEU A 410 12.13 9.73 18.01
C LEU A 410 12.84 10.93 18.64
N ARG A 411 14.06 11.27 18.20
CA ARG A 411 14.90 12.31 18.81
C ARG A 411 15.61 13.15 17.74
N PRO A 412 15.72 14.48 17.93
CA PRO A 412 16.53 15.35 17.09
C PRO A 412 17.96 14.81 16.93
N GLY A 413 18.61 15.08 15.81
CA GLY A 413 19.97 14.61 15.52
C GLY A 413 20.05 13.16 15.04
N ALA A 414 19.00 12.35 15.23
CA ALA A 414 18.94 11.01 14.65
C ALA A 414 19.08 11.06 13.13
N THR A 415 20.12 10.42 12.61
CA THR A 415 20.52 10.46 11.20
C THR A 415 20.53 9.06 10.62
N ILE A 416 19.94 8.88 9.44
CA ILE A 416 19.96 7.64 8.66
C ILE A 416 20.58 7.91 7.29
N GLU A 417 21.43 6.99 6.85
CA GLU A 417 22.00 6.98 5.51
C GLU A 417 21.69 5.66 4.81
N PHE A 418 21.40 5.71 3.52
CA PHE A 418 21.16 4.52 2.71
C PHE A 418 21.55 4.74 1.25
N GLY A 419 21.96 3.66 0.60
CA GLY A 419 22.33 3.68 -0.81
C GLY A 419 21.11 3.71 -1.70
N VAL A 420 21.16 4.52 -2.75
CA VAL A 420 20.19 4.52 -3.85
C VAL A 420 20.84 3.79 -5.01
N ALA A 421 20.37 2.58 -5.31
CA ALA A 421 20.95 1.76 -6.37
C ALA A 421 20.52 2.29 -7.75
N VAL A 422 21.17 3.36 -8.23
CA VAL A 422 20.93 3.95 -9.56
C VAL A 422 21.79 3.26 -10.63
N GLU A 423 22.88 2.61 -10.23
CA GLU A 423 23.90 2.06 -11.11
C GLU A 423 23.49 0.73 -11.74
N ALA A 424 22.76 -0.11 -11.00
CA ALA A 424 22.17 -1.37 -11.49
C ALA A 424 21.17 -1.16 -12.65
N TRP A 425 20.86 0.10 -12.95
CA TRP A 425 19.96 0.53 -13.99
C TRP A 425 20.64 1.12 -15.20
N ARG A 426 21.98 1.25 -15.19
CA ARG A 426 22.66 1.42 -16.46
C ARG A 426 22.22 0.23 -17.30
N PRO A 427 21.55 0.44 -18.45
CA PRO A 427 21.42 -0.64 -19.40
C PRO A 427 22.83 -1.18 -19.56
N LEU A 428 23.00 -2.48 -19.79
CA LEU A 428 24.19 -3.00 -20.43
C LEU A 428 24.25 -2.36 -21.83
N ARG A 429 24.44 -1.05 -21.89
CA ARG A 429 24.67 -0.30 -23.11
C ARG A 429 25.94 -0.92 -23.59
N ARG A 430 25.80 -1.57 -24.74
CA ARG A 430 26.90 -2.00 -25.60
C ARG A 430 27.98 -0.92 -25.52
N LYS A 431 29.23 -1.36 -25.45
CA LYS A 431 30.46 -0.56 -25.38
C LYS A 431 30.62 0.38 -26.60
N GLU A 432 29.60 1.12 -27.00
CA GLU A 432 29.77 2.23 -27.90
C GLU A 432 30.30 3.40 -27.08
N PRO A 433 31.51 3.89 -27.40
CA PRO A 433 32.07 5.07 -26.76
C PRO A 433 31.04 6.20 -26.87
N LEU A 434 30.64 6.78 -25.74
CA LEU A 434 29.94 8.06 -25.78
C LEU A 434 30.89 9.05 -26.44
N GLU A 435 30.52 9.55 -27.61
CA GLU A 435 31.27 10.63 -28.25
C GLU A 435 31.45 11.77 -27.25
N ALA A 436 32.72 12.11 -27.00
CA ALA A 436 33.13 13.16 -26.09
C ALA A 436 32.65 14.49 -26.65
N GLY A 437 31.52 14.99 -26.14
CA GLY A 437 30.92 16.23 -26.63
C GLY A 437 29.47 16.48 -26.25
N ARG A 438 28.76 15.54 -25.62
CA ARG A 438 27.39 15.83 -25.11
C ARG A 438 27.46 16.69 -23.85
N ASP A 439 26.79 17.84 -23.93
CA ASP A 439 26.66 18.85 -22.87
C ASP A 439 26.27 18.26 -21.50
N ALA A 440 26.89 18.79 -20.44
CA ALA A 440 26.61 18.48 -19.03
C ALA A 440 25.13 18.68 -18.62
N ALA A 441 24.33 19.35 -19.46
CA ALA A 441 22.89 19.53 -19.27
C ALA A 441 22.07 18.21 -19.37
N ASN A 442 22.64 17.15 -19.96
CA ASN A 442 21.95 15.88 -20.21
C ASN A 442 22.44 14.72 -19.30
N LEU A 443 22.81 15.01 -18.05
CA LEU A 443 23.08 13.94 -17.10
C LEU A 443 21.85 13.04 -16.90
N PRO A 444 22.03 11.71 -16.74
CA PRO A 444 20.95 10.81 -16.41
C PRO A 444 20.24 11.29 -15.14
N ARG A 445 18.94 11.57 -15.26
CA ARG A 445 18.10 11.93 -14.12
C ARG A 445 17.43 10.68 -13.59
N ALA A 446 17.53 10.47 -12.29
CA ALA A 446 16.75 9.47 -11.59
C ALA A 446 15.82 10.17 -10.60
N CYS A 447 14.71 9.51 -10.27
CA CYS A 447 13.81 9.97 -9.22
C CYS A 447 13.77 8.95 -8.10
N ALA A 448 14.16 9.39 -6.91
CA ALA A 448 14.01 8.66 -5.66
C ALA A 448 12.76 9.16 -4.93
N THR A 449 11.73 8.33 -4.81
CA THR A 449 10.51 8.64 -4.06
C THR A 449 10.59 8.06 -2.66
N LEU A 450 10.63 8.95 -1.66
CA LEU A 450 10.57 8.60 -0.24
C LEU A 450 9.11 8.42 0.19
N HIS A 451 8.80 7.26 0.79
CA HIS A 451 7.49 6.98 1.38
C HIS A 451 7.61 7.03 2.91
N TYR A 452 6.87 7.92 3.55
CA TYR A 452 6.96 8.18 4.98
C TYR A 452 5.58 8.34 5.61
N LEU A 453 5.46 7.99 6.89
CA LEU A 453 4.21 8.15 7.61
C LEU A 453 4.04 9.62 8.00
N THR A 454 2.92 10.21 7.62
CA THR A 454 2.47 11.50 8.17
C THR A 454 1.37 11.29 9.18
N SER A 455 1.27 12.17 10.18
CA SER A 455 0.23 12.11 11.20
C SER A 455 -0.06 13.49 11.80
N TYR A 456 -1.17 13.61 12.53
CA TYR A 456 -1.68 14.87 13.04
C TYR A 456 -1.09 15.31 14.39
N GLU A 457 -0.28 14.48 15.05
CA GLU A 457 0.33 14.83 16.35
C GLU A 457 1.73 14.25 16.52
N ARG A 458 2.58 15.03 17.21
CA ARG A 458 3.95 14.68 17.64
C ARG A 458 4.89 14.18 16.55
N GLN A 459 4.65 14.58 15.30
CA GLN A 459 5.50 14.27 14.17
C GLN A 459 6.68 15.24 14.07
N GLY A 460 7.83 14.68 13.72
CA GLY A 460 9.07 15.42 13.51
C GLY A 460 9.24 15.94 12.08
N ARG A 461 10.27 16.75 11.89
CA ARG A 461 10.75 17.19 10.58
C ARG A 461 12.10 16.58 10.30
N ALA A 462 12.38 16.20 9.07
CA ALA A 462 13.64 15.60 8.67
C ALA A 462 14.26 16.36 7.49
N ALA A 463 15.52 16.81 7.64
CA ALA A 463 16.29 17.32 6.53
C ALA A 463 16.78 16.16 5.66
N VAL A 464 16.63 16.32 4.34
CA VAL A 464 17.02 15.35 3.31
C VAL A 464 18.16 15.96 2.50
N SER A 465 19.22 15.19 2.28
CA SER A 465 20.30 15.55 1.38
C SER A 465 20.86 14.32 0.65
N CYS A 466 21.55 14.55 -0.46
CA CYS A 466 22.21 13.50 -1.23
C CYS A 466 23.71 13.73 -1.28
N PHE A 467 24.48 12.64 -1.33
CA PHE A 467 25.94 12.68 -1.40
C PHE A 467 26.48 11.43 -2.12
N GLY A 468 27.79 11.37 -2.34
CA GLY A 468 28.43 10.31 -3.11
C GLY A 468 28.40 10.61 -4.62
N SER A 469 27.98 9.64 -5.43
CA SER A 469 27.90 9.78 -6.90
C SER A 469 26.69 10.58 -7.40
N CYS A 470 25.82 11.06 -6.50
CA CYS A 470 24.63 11.82 -6.87
C CYS A 470 24.47 13.11 -6.06
N ARG A 471 23.74 14.05 -6.63
CA ARG A 471 23.35 15.33 -6.01
C ARG A 471 21.83 15.50 -6.07
N CYS A 472 21.29 16.13 -5.05
CA CYS A 472 19.93 16.63 -5.03
C CYS A 472 19.89 17.94 -4.24
N ASP A 473 18.91 18.78 -4.52
CA ASP A 473 18.68 19.99 -3.73
C ASP A 473 18.24 19.59 -2.32
N PRO A 474 18.91 20.06 -1.25
CA PRO A 474 18.50 19.76 0.11
C PRO A 474 17.11 20.32 0.42
N PHE A 475 16.30 19.57 1.17
CA PHE A 475 14.96 20.03 1.57
C PHE A 475 14.54 19.41 2.90
N VAL A 476 13.41 19.88 3.45
CA VAL A 476 12.85 19.37 4.71
C VAL A 476 11.54 18.65 4.47
N LEU A 477 11.44 17.41 4.94
CA LEU A 477 10.20 16.66 5.07
C LEU A 477 9.54 17.00 6.39
N ASP A 478 8.29 17.44 6.35
CA ASP A 478 7.45 17.54 7.54
C ASP A 478 6.51 16.33 7.60
N ALA A 479 6.66 15.49 8.63
CA ALA A 479 5.77 14.36 8.84
C ALA A 479 4.44 14.79 9.50
N HIS A 480 4.27 16.04 9.89
CA HIS A 480 3.00 16.51 10.41
C HIS A 480 2.02 16.83 9.28
N SER A 481 0.86 16.18 9.31
CA SER A 481 -0.28 16.54 8.49
C SER A 481 -1.28 17.34 9.31
N ARG A 482 -1.60 18.55 8.85
CA ARG A 482 -2.75 19.30 9.36
C ARG A 482 -3.99 18.71 8.70
N PRO A 483 -4.89 18.05 9.44
CA PRO A 483 -6.15 17.62 8.84
C PRO A 483 -6.86 18.86 8.30
N SER A 484 -7.46 18.76 7.11
CA SER A 484 -8.34 19.80 6.59
C SER A 484 -9.43 20.12 7.63
N ARG A 485 -10.05 21.30 7.59
CA ARG A 485 -11.14 21.65 8.51
C ARG A 485 -12.24 20.57 8.41
N GLY A 486 -12.51 19.85 9.51
CA GLY A 486 -13.44 18.70 9.54
C GLY A 486 -12.89 17.37 8.97
N GLY A 487 -11.60 17.30 8.63
CA GLY A 487 -10.92 16.11 8.13
C GLY A 487 -10.57 15.11 9.24
N ARG A 488 -10.46 13.82 8.85
CA ARG A 488 -10.06 12.75 9.77
C ARG A 488 -8.63 12.93 10.23
N ARG A 489 -8.45 12.79 11.54
CA ARG A 489 -7.15 12.61 12.17
C ARG A 489 -6.68 11.19 11.93
N VAL A 490 -6.08 10.96 10.77
CA VAL A 490 -5.48 9.67 10.40
C VAL A 490 -4.03 9.87 10.08
N SER A 491 -3.25 8.84 10.38
CA SER A 491 -1.92 8.71 9.80
C SER A 491 -2.06 8.15 8.38
N ILE A 492 -1.39 8.77 7.42
CA ILE A 492 -1.37 8.34 6.03
C ILE A 492 0.08 8.19 5.57
N THR A 493 0.32 7.27 4.65
CA THR A 493 1.60 7.23 3.94
C THR A 493 1.61 8.39 2.96
N ALA A 494 2.60 9.28 3.07
CA ALA A 494 2.87 10.33 2.11
C ALA A 494 4.09 9.96 1.26
N GLU A 495 4.21 10.59 0.10
CA GLU A 495 5.33 10.39 -0.80
C GLU A 495 5.99 11.72 -1.18
N ARG A 496 7.31 11.71 -1.35
CA ARG A 496 8.07 12.84 -1.88
C ARG A 496 9.13 12.36 -2.86
N GLY A 497 9.00 12.80 -4.11
CA GLY A 497 10.03 12.60 -5.14
C GLY A 497 11.23 13.49 -4.89
N VAL A 498 12.43 12.92 -5.09
CA VAL A 498 13.73 13.59 -5.02
C VAL A 498 14.43 13.38 -6.34
N GLU A 499 14.63 14.47 -7.08
CA GLU A 499 15.35 14.42 -8.35
C GLU A 499 16.84 14.27 -8.06
N LEU A 500 17.43 13.23 -8.63
CA LEU A 500 18.83 12.87 -8.47
C LEU A 500 19.58 13.17 -9.75
N SER A 501 20.59 14.04 -9.64
CA SER A 501 21.60 14.26 -10.67
C SER A 501 22.76 13.32 -10.42
N VAL A 502 22.91 12.28 -11.25
CA VAL A 502 23.98 11.28 -11.08
C VAL A 502 25.21 11.67 -11.88
N SER A 503 26.33 11.86 -11.19
CA SER A 503 27.63 12.13 -11.80
C SER A 503 28.26 10.83 -12.30
N ASN A 504 28.78 10.86 -13.53
CA ASN A 504 29.57 9.76 -14.08
C ASN A 504 31.05 9.84 -13.70
N ASP A 505 31.49 10.90 -13.05
CA ASP A 505 32.89 11.13 -12.74
C ASP A 505 33.29 10.38 -11.46
N PRO A 506 34.01 9.25 -11.55
CA PRO A 506 34.50 8.53 -10.38
C PRO A 506 35.65 9.27 -9.68
N SER A 507 36.29 10.22 -10.35
CA SER A 507 37.47 10.93 -9.86
C SER A 507 37.13 12.13 -9.01
N ARG A 508 35.91 12.68 -9.12
CA ARG A 508 35.48 13.81 -8.31
C ARG A 508 35.33 13.37 -6.85
N PRO A 509 36.19 13.85 -5.92
CA PRO A 509 36.00 13.55 -4.52
C PRO A 509 34.68 14.14 -4.10
N SER A 510 33.80 13.28 -3.60
CA SER A 510 32.52 13.68 -3.01
C SER A 510 32.81 14.61 -1.84
N GLU A 511 32.68 15.93 -2.06
CA GLU A 511 32.75 16.96 -1.02
C GLU A 511 31.79 16.55 0.12
N GLY A 512 32.35 16.35 1.32
CA GLY A 512 31.60 15.89 2.50
C GLY A 512 31.59 14.38 2.77
N ALA A 513 32.21 13.54 1.93
CA ALA A 513 32.36 12.11 2.23
C ALA A 513 33.64 11.84 3.04
N SER A 514 33.53 11.86 4.36
CA SER A 514 34.59 11.37 5.24
C SER A 514 34.93 9.90 4.95
N SER A 515 36.19 9.53 5.08
CA SER A 515 36.74 8.17 4.85
C SER A 515 36.17 7.10 5.79
N THR A 516 35.36 7.48 6.77
CA THR A 516 34.75 6.60 7.79
C THR A 516 33.36 6.06 7.44
N SER A 517 32.86 6.28 6.21
CA SER A 517 31.64 5.62 5.73
C SER A 517 31.80 4.09 5.79
N ILE A 518 31.12 3.49 6.78
CA ILE A 518 31.13 2.06 7.16
C ILE A 518 30.83 1.11 5.98
N HIS A 519 30.31 1.62 4.86
CA HIS A 519 29.93 0.80 3.70
C HIS A 519 30.83 0.94 2.47
N ARG A 520 31.85 1.82 2.47
CA ARG A 520 32.64 2.06 1.25
C ARG A 520 33.64 0.95 0.91
N ARG A 521 33.95 0.03 1.84
CA ARG A 521 35.08 -0.90 1.69
C ARG A 521 34.81 -2.29 1.09
N SER A 522 33.57 -2.72 0.85
CA SER A 522 33.33 -4.14 0.47
C SER A 522 32.63 -4.43 -0.86
N THR A 523 32.02 -3.47 -1.58
CA THR A 523 31.24 -3.83 -2.78
C THR A 523 31.65 -3.16 -4.09
N GLY A 524 32.56 -2.17 -4.10
CA GLY A 524 33.04 -1.54 -5.34
C GLY A 524 31.98 -0.83 -6.21
N GLU A 525 30.71 -0.81 -5.77
CA GLU A 525 29.63 -0.13 -6.47
C GLU A 525 29.70 1.37 -6.18
N ALA A 526 29.83 2.17 -7.25
CA ALA A 526 29.58 3.61 -7.21
C ALA A 526 28.22 3.84 -6.55
N SER A 527 28.16 4.78 -5.62
CA SER A 527 27.18 4.72 -4.55
C SER A 527 26.56 6.10 -4.32
N CYS A 528 25.44 6.32 -4.99
CA CYS A 528 24.54 7.41 -4.67
C CYS A 528 23.98 7.14 -3.29
N TYR A 529 24.06 8.10 -2.37
CA TYR A 529 23.51 7.95 -1.03
C TYR A 529 22.55 9.09 -0.72
N MET A 530 21.55 8.77 0.10
CA MET A 530 20.66 9.75 0.72
C MET A 530 20.86 9.74 2.22
N ARG A 531 20.81 10.94 2.81
CA ARG A 531 20.85 11.17 4.26
C ARG A 531 19.53 11.80 4.68
N LEU A 532 18.91 11.25 5.71
CA LEU A 532 17.80 11.89 6.42
C LEU A 532 18.22 12.17 7.86
N ARG A 533 18.11 13.42 8.27
CA ARG A 533 18.43 13.84 9.63
C ARG A 533 17.21 14.44 10.30
N LEU A 534 16.83 13.90 11.45
CA LEU A 534 15.74 14.45 12.22
C LEU A 534 16.14 15.77 12.88
N LEU A 535 15.29 16.76 12.69
CA LEU A 535 15.51 18.14 13.11
C LEU A 535 15.00 18.39 14.54
N ASN A 536 15.52 19.43 15.17
CA ASN A 536 15.05 19.91 16.46
C ASN A 536 13.74 20.71 16.31
N GLU A 537 13.49 21.29 15.14
CA GLU A 537 12.21 21.92 14.85
C GLU A 537 11.12 20.86 14.63
N THR A 538 9.96 21.08 15.25
CA THR A 538 8.76 20.28 15.06
C THR A 538 7.58 21.20 14.77
N SER A 539 6.69 20.74 13.91
CA SER A 539 5.42 21.40 13.59
C SER A 539 4.26 20.93 14.50
N SER A 540 4.48 19.92 15.35
CA SER A 540 3.43 19.32 16.17
C SER A 540 3.88 18.85 17.58
N GLY A 541 4.99 19.38 18.09
CA GLY A 541 5.45 19.15 19.47
C GLY A 541 6.07 17.77 19.72
N GLY A 542 6.59 17.11 18.69
CA GLY A 542 7.28 15.84 18.83
C GLY A 542 8.20 15.51 17.66
N HIS A 543 8.94 14.43 17.81
CA HIS A 543 9.98 14.01 16.87
C HIS A 543 9.72 12.60 16.33
N HIS A 544 8.47 12.12 16.31
CA HIS A 544 8.19 10.85 15.66
C HIS A 544 8.31 11.02 14.15
N PHE A 545 9.20 10.26 13.52
CA PHE A 545 9.31 10.20 12.06
C PHE A 545 9.48 8.75 11.64
N LYS A 546 8.67 8.29 10.70
CA LYS A 546 8.73 6.92 10.19
C LYS A 546 8.92 6.90 8.68
N LEU A 547 10.04 6.34 8.24
CA LEU A 547 10.35 6.08 6.84
C LEU A 547 10.03 4.61 6.51
N GLN A 548 9.28 4.35 5.44
CA GLN A 548 8.69 3.04 5.17
C GLN A 548 9.25 2.37 3.92
N MET A 549 9.38 3.13 2.84
CA MET A 549 9.81 2.61 1.53
C MET A 549 10.59 3.67 0.76
N LEU A 550 11.50 3.22 -0.09
CA LEU A 550 12.12 4.02 -1.15
C LEU A 550 11.73 3.41 -2.49
N THR A 551 11.33 4.23 -3.44
CA THR A 551 11.17 3.81 -4.83
C THR A 551 12.14 4.56 -5.72
N VAL A 552 12.77 3.89 -6.68
CA VAL A 552 13.76 4.50 -7.58
C VAL A 552 13.34 4.23 -9.02
N THR A 553 13.29 5.28 -9.82
CA THR A 553 12.99 5.23 -11.26
C THR A 553 14.08 5.99 -12.03
N LEU A 554 14.36 5.59 -13.27
CA LEU A 554 15.27 6.30 -14.18
C LEU A 554 14.62 7.51 -14.90
N ALA A 555 13.48 7.95 -14.38
CA ALA A 555 12.75 9.09 -14.90
C ALA A 555 13.07 10.33 -14.05
N GLY A 556 12.89 11.51 -14.64
CA GLY A 556 12.74 12.73 -13.84
C GLY A 556 11.56 12.58 -12.89
N CYS A 557 11.62 13.22 -11.72
CA CYS A 557 10.48 13.19 -10.81
C CYS A 557 9.28 13.89 -11.44
N SER A 558 8.12 13.24 -11.39
CA SER A 558 6.86 13.95 -11.63
C SER A 558 6.77 15.07 -10.60
N ARG A 559 6.61 16.32 -11.04
CA ARG A 559 6.27 17.42 -10.14
C ARG A 559 4.94 17.07 -9.48
N GLY A 560 5.02 16.68 -8.21
CA GLY A 560 3.88 16.27 -7.38
C GLY A 560 3.12 17.44 -6.80
#